data_AF-A0A1W9T6X9-F1
#
_entry.id   AF-A0A1W9T6X9-F1
#
_cell.length_a   1.000
_cell.length_b   1.000
_cell.length_c   1.000
_cell.angle_alpha   90.00
_cell.angle_beta   90.00
_cell.angle_gamma   90.00
#
_symmetry.space_group_name_H-M   'P 1'
#
loop_
_entity.id
_entity.type
_entity.pdbx_description
1 polymer ?
#
loop_
_entity_poly.entity_id
_entity_poly.type
_entity_poly.pdbx_seq_one_letter_code
_entity_poly.pdbx_strand_id
1 'polypeptide(L)'
;MNTISLNPMTLNQFADTSSFIRHVSWKLYQGANGPRILHDNKNQAANDSAVMLLLGGKGEECSGKIEPCLILNKRSDKVRQAGDLCCPGEA
;
A
#
# COMPACT_ATOMS: atom_id res chain seq x y z
N MET A 1 -1.58 -15.70 9.20
CA MET A 1 -1.81 -14.68 8.15
C MET A 1 -2.76 -13.65 8.71
N ASN A 2 -2.28 -12.48 9.10
CA ASN A 2 -3.13 -11.40 9.60
C ASN A 2 -3.77 -10.71 8.40
N THR A 3 -5.02 -11.05 8.10
CA THR A 3 -5.81 -10.33 7.11
C THR A 3 -6.09 -8.94 7.66
N ILE A 4 -5.52 -7.91 7.03
CA ILE A 4 -5.97 -6.53 7.26
C ILE A 4 -7.35 -6.45 6.60
N SER A 5 -8.40 -6.72 7.39
CA SER A 5 -9.77 -6.45 6.97
C SER A 5 -9.93 -4.93 6.94
N LEU A 6 -9.69 -4.35 5.76
CA LEU A 6 -10.29 -3.08 5.41
C LEU A 6 -11.77 -3.39 5.25
N ASN A 7 -12.54 -3.26 6.34
CA ASN A 7 -14.00 -3.18 6.22
C ASN A 7 -14.32 -2.24 5.06
N PRO A 8 -15.37 -2.49 4.26
CA PRO A 8 -15.84 -1.54 3.26
C PRO A 8 -16.50 -0.33 3.96
N MET A 9 -15.73 0.36 4.81
CA MET A 9 -16.05 1.66 5.35
C MET A 9 -15.68 2.66 4.26
N THR A 10 -16.70 2.99 3.48
CA THR A 10 -16.74 4.10 2.54
C THR A 10 -15.96 5.31 3.06
N LEU A 11 -15.06 5.86 2.24
CA LEU A 11 -14.25 7.03 2.58
C LEU A 11 -15.03 8.29 2.96
N ASN A 12 -16.35 8.29 2.73
CA ASN A 12 -17.30 9.31 3.17
C ASN A 12 -17.29 9.60 4.68
N GLN A 13 -16.55 8.84 5.49
CA GLN A 13 -16.36 9.08 6.94
C GLN A 13 -15.20 10.01 7.28
N PHE A 14 -14.30 10.31 6.33
CA PHE A 14 -13.15 11.18 6.59
C PHE A 14 -13.43 12.58 6.04
N ALA A 15 -13.42 13.57 6.94
CA ALA A 15 -13.69 14.96 6.59
C ALA A 15 -12.61 15.58 5.69
N ASP A 16 -11.38 15.05 5.73
CA ASP A 16 -10.23 15.59 5.02
C ASP A 16 -9.13 14.52 4.80
N THR A 17 -8.19 14.83 3.89
CA THR A 17 -7.05 13.96 3.52
C THR A 17 -6.16 13.59 4.71
N SER A 18 -5.95 14.49 5.67
CA SER A 18 -5.10 14.23 6.85
C SER A 18 -5.74 13.23 7.80
N SER A 19 -7.06 13.35 8.00
CA SER A 19 -7.85 12.39 8.77
C SER A 19 -7.80 10.99 8.17
N PHE A 20 -7.85 10.90 6.83
CA PHE A 20 -7.66 9.64 6.11
C PHE A 20 -6.25 9.06 6.29
N ILE A 21 -5.18 9.85 6.05
CA ILE A 21 -3.78 9.42 6.22
C ILE A 21 -3.54 8.89 7.63
N ARG A 22 -4.03 9.60 8.65
CA ARG A 22 -3.90 9.22 10.06
C ARG A 22 -4.57 7.89 10.35
N HIS A 23 -5.79 7.68 9.83
CA HIS A 23 -6.51 6.42 10.01
C HIS A 23 -5.77 5.23 9.39
N VAL A 24 -5.34 5.37 8.14
CA VAL A 24 -4.62 4.29 7.44
C VAL A 24 -3.30 3.98 8.14
N SER A 25 -2.52 5.01 8.48
CA SER A 25 -1.26 4.85 9.24
C SER A 25 -1.49 4.10 10.55
N TRP A 26 -2.55 4.43 11.29
CA TRP A 26 -2.87 3.75 12.54
C TRP A 26 -3.28 2.29 12.35
N LYS A 27 -4.05 1.99 11.30
CA LYS A 27 -4.41 0.60 10.95
C LYS A 27 -3.19 -0.22 10.53
N LEU A 28 -2.32 0.35 9.71
CA LEU A 28 -1.06 -0.30 9.31
C LEU A 28 -0.15 -0.54 10.51
N TYR A 29 -0.01 0.44 11.41
CA TYR A 29 0.77 0.31 12.63
C TYR A 29 0.25 -0.83 13.52
N GLN A 30 -1.05 -0.91 13.75
CA GLN A 30 -1.64 -2.02 14.52
C GLN A 30 -1.43 -3.38 13.87
N GLY A 31 -1.57 -3.47 12.55
CA GLY A 31 -1.30 -4.71 11.80
C GLY A 31 0.17 -5.12 11.83
N ALA A 32 1.08 -4.14 11.92
CA ALA A 32 2.52 -4.34 11.94
C ALA A 32 3.09 -4.72 13.33
N ASN A 33 2.28 -4.70 14.40
CA ASN A 33 2.69 -5.08 15.76
C ASN A 33 2.85 -6.61 15.97
N GLY A 34 2.85 -7.40 14.90
CA GLY A 34 3.32 -8.78 14.95
C GLY A 34 4.84 -8.86 15.16
N PRO A 35 5.39 -10.04 15.53
CA PRO A 35 6.85 -10.21 15.59
C PRO A 35 7.46 -9.79 14.26
N ARG A 36 8.29 -8.74 14.29
CA ARG A 36 9.11 -8.35 13.16
C ARG A 36 10.11 -9.48 12.95
N ILE A 37 9.81 -10.40 12.05
CA ILE A 37 10.80 -11.35 11.53
C ILE A 37 11.72 -10.52 10.63
N LEU A 38 12.56 -9.70 11.24
CA LEU A 38 13.79 -9.26 10.59
C LEU A 38 14.63 -10.53 10.51
N HIS A 39 14.82 -11.04 9.30
CA HIS A 39 15.73 -12.15 9.07
C HIS A 39 17.13 -11.71 9.52
N ASP A 40 17.56 -12.07 10.73
CA ASP A 40 18.95 -11.92 11.20
C ASP A 40 19.83 -13.02 10.60
N ASN A 41 19.72 -13.20 9.28
CA ASN A 41 20.59 -14.11 8.54
C ASN A 41 21.77 -13.31 8.01
N LYS A 42 22.79 -13.15 8.85
CA LYS A 42 24.12 -12.58 8.49
C LYS A 42 24.81 -13.27 7.30
N ASN A 43 24.18 -14.25 6.63
CA ASN A 43 24.69 -15.02 5.50
C ASN A 43 23.69 -15.21 4.33
N GLN A 44 22.57 -14.48 4.27
CA GLN A 44 21.66 -14.52 3.09
C GLN A 44 21.54 -13.14 2.43
N ALA A 45 22.64 -12.65 1.87
CA ALA A 45 22.60 -11.54 0.92
C ALA A 45 22.22 -12.08 -0.47
N ALA A 46 20.96 -12.45 -0.68
CA ALA A 46 20.35 -12.58 -2.01
C ALA A 46 18.83 -12.78 -1.86
N ASN A 47 18.03 -11.84 -2.39
CA ASN A 47 16.57 -11.90 -2.59
C ASN A 47 15.67 -11.19 -1.57
N ASP A 48 16.17 -10.26 -0.77
CA ASP A 48 15.29 -9.36 -0.02
C ASP A 48 14.74 -8.27 -0.94
N SER A 49 13.48 -8.42 -1.35
CA SER A 49 12.77 -7.41 -2.13
C SER A 49 11.90 -6.53 -1.23
N ALA A 50 11.87 -5.23 -1.50
CA ALA A 50 10.98 -4.30 -0.83
C ALA A 50 10.16 -3.53 -1.87
N VAL A 51 8.87 -3.35 -1.57
CA VAL A 51 7.95 -2.55 -2.38
C VAL A 51 7.31 -1.45 -1.55
N MET A 52 7.02 -0.34 -2.20
CA MET A 52 6.36 0.82 -1.63
C MET A 52 4.88 0.81 -2.01
N LEU A 53 4.00 0.80 -1.00
CA LEU A 53 2.55 0.96 -1.20
C LEU A 53 2.20 2.45 -1.24
N LEU A 54 1.99 3.00 -2.44
CA LEU A 54 1.62 4.39 -2.64
C LEU A 54 0.11 4.57 -2.54
N LEU A 55 -0.35 5.33 -1.54
CA LEU A 55 -1.76 5.63 -1.33
C LEU A 55 -2.07 7.07 -1.74
N GLY A 56 -3.15 7.26 -2.47
CA GLY A 56 -3.65 8.57 -2.90
C GLY A 56 -5.14 8.74 -2.62
N GLY A 57 -5.63 9.96 -2.82
CA GLY A 57 -7.07 10.27 -2.87
C GLY A 57 -7.49 10.52 -4.32
N LYS A 58 -8.47 9.79 -4.81
CA LYS A 58 -9.10 10.04 -6.10
C LYS A 58 -10.40 10.81 -5.84
N GLY A 59 -10.45 12.08 -6.24
CA GLY A 59 -11.70 12.83 -6.29
C GLY A 59 -12.46 12.55 -7.58
N GLU A 60 -13.78 12.36 -7.50
CA GLU A 60 -14.64 12.61 -8.65
C GLU A 60 -14.97 14.10 -8.71
N GLU A 61 -14.65 14.76 -9.84
CA GLU A 61 -14.88 16.21 -10.03
C GLU A 61 -16.33 16.65 -9.79
N CYS A 62 -17.30 15.73 -9.85
CA CYS A 62 -18.72 16.05 -9.69
C CYS A 62 -19.36 15.60 -8.37
N SER A 63 -18.72 14.74 -7.56
CA SER A 63 -19.38 14.18 -6.36
C SER A 63 -18.80 14.66 -5.03
N GLY A 64 -17.66 15.39 -5.05
CA GLY A 64 -17.00 15.87 -3.83
C GLY A 64 -16.47 14.75 -2.93
N LYS A 65 -16.54 13.50 -3.39
CA LYS A 65 -16.07 12.32 -2.67
C LYS A 65 -14.64 12.03 -3.09
N ILE A 66 -13.75 12.04 -2.11
CA ILE A 66 -12.39 11.52 -2.25
C ILE A 66 -12.48 10.04 -1.89
N GLU A 67 -12.01 9.15 -2.77
CA GLU A 67 -11.87 7.72 -2.52
C GLU A 67 -10.39 7.34 -2.39
N PRO A 68 -10.04 6.36 -1.55
CA PRO A 68 -8.66 5.95 -1.40
C PRO A 68 -8.27 5.14 -2.63
N CYS A 69 -7.11 5.42 -3.19
CA CYS A 69 -6.57 4.62 -4.28
C CYS A 69 -5.18 4.09 -3.93
N LEU A 70 -4.90 2.88 -4.39
CA LEU A 70 -3.55 2.33 -4.45
C LEU A 70 -2.98 2.66 -5.83
N ILE A 71 -1.84 3.35 -5.86
CA ILE A 71 -1.16 3.70 -7.10
C ILE A 71 -0.22 2.56 -7.47
N LEU A 72 -0.41 2.02 -8.67
CA LEU A 72 0.36 0.91 -9.22
C LEU A 72 1.04 1.33 -10.53
N ASN A 73 2.18 0.71 -10.81
CA ASN A 73 2.88 0.87 -12.08
C ASN A 73 2.50 -0.28 -13.03
N LYS A 74 2.34 0.02 -14.32
CA LYS A 74 2.39 -1.00 -15.38
C LYS A 74 3.84 -1.23 -15.79
N ARG A 75 4.29 -2.48 -15.81
CA ARG A 75 5.68 -2.81 -16.18
C ARG A 75 5.91 -2.57 -17.66
N SER A 76 7.07 -1.99 -17.97
CA SER A 76 7.56 -1.77 -19.33
C SER A 76 7.71 -3.08 -20.09
N ASP A 77 7.58 -3.02 -21.42
CA ASP A 77 7.77 -4.19 -22.29
C ASP A 77 9.21 -4.74 -22.27
N LYS A 78 10.16 -3.95 -21.75
CA LYS A 78 11.59 -4.29 -21.71
C LYS A 78 12.05 -4.92 -20.40
N VAL A 79 11.13 -5.27 -19.49
CA VAL A 79 11.47 -5.91 -18.21
C VAL A 79 10.81 -7.29 -18.08
N ARG A 80 11.32 -8.10 -17.14
CA ARG A 80 10.63 -9.32 -16.71
C ARG A 80 9.20 -8.96 -16.28
N GLN A 81 8.22 -9.78 -16.65
CA GLN A 81 6.79 -9.54 -16.36
C GLN A 81 6.25 -8.26 -17.03
N ALA A 82 6.55 -8.09 -18.32
CA ALA A 82 6.04 -6.98 -19.12
C ALA A 82 4.50 -6.88 -19.03
N GLY A 83 3.99 -5.66 -18.86
CA GLY A 83 2.56 -5.37 -18.84
C GLY A 83 1.83 -5.61 -17.51
N ASP A 84 2.44 -6.29 -16.54
CA ASP A 84 1.84 -6.53 -15.22
C ASP A 84 1.69 -5.22 -14.43
N LEU A 85 0.63 -5.14 -13.61
CA LEU A 85 0.49 -4.10 -12.58
C LEU A 85 1.30 -4.51 -11.34
N CYS A 86 2.18 -3.63 -10.87
CA CYS A 86 3.00 -3.88 -9.69
C CYS A 86 3.09 -2.66 -8.78
N CYS A 87 3.42 -2.90 -7.51
CA CYS A 87 3.85 -1.83 -6.62
C CYS A 87 5.26 -1.36 -7.02
N PRO A 88 5.59 -0.07 -6.88
CA PRO A 88 6.96 0.40 -7.04
C PRO A 88 7.91 -0.31 -6.06
N GLY A 89 9.11 -0.67 -6.51
CA GLY A 89 10.12 -1.34 -5.69
C GLY A 89 11.19 -2.01 -6.54
N GLU A 90 12.22 -2.49 -5.86
CA GLU A 90 13.32 -3.26 -6.43
C GLU A 90 13.26 -4.67 -5.80
N ALA A 91 13.58 -5.69 -6.61
CA ALA A 91 13.64 -7.08 -6.17
C ALA A 91 15.06 -7.61 -6.19
#